data_AF-A0A6L7CG22-F1
#
_entry.id   AF-A0A6L7CG22-F1
#
_cell.length_a   1.000
_cell.length_b   1.000
_cell.length_c   1.000
_cell.angle_alpha   90.00
_cell.angle_beta   90.00
_cell.angle_gamma   90.00
#
_symmetry.space_group_name_H-M   'P 1'
#
loop_
_entity.id
_entity.type
_entity.pdbx_description
1 polymer ?
#
loop_
_entity_poly.entity_id
_entity_poly.type
_entity_poly.pdbx_seq_one_letter_code
_entity_poly.pdbx_strand_id
1 'polypeptide(L)'
;MSLDINQIALHQLIKRDEQNLELVLRDSLLEPTETVVEMVAELHRVYSAKNKAYGLFSEESELAQTLRLQRQGEEDFLAFSRAATG
;
A
#
# COMPACT_ATOMS: atom_id res chain seq x y z
N MET A 1 -6.18 -19.50 1.35
CA MET A 1 -6.82 -18.31 1.97
C MET A 1 -7.35 -17.46 0.83
N SER A 2 -8.64 -17.14 0.79
CA SER A 2 -9.15 -16.12 -0.13
C SER A 2 -8.72 -14.75 0.40
N LEU A 3 -8.32 -13.86 -0.50
CA LEU A 3 -8.07 -12.46 -0.18
C LEU A 3 -9.31 -11.68 -0.58
N ASP A 4 -9.92 -11.00 0.39
CA ASP A 4 -10.94 -9.99 0.11
C ASP A 4 -10.24 -8.63 0.01
N ILE A 5 -10.24 -8.06 -1.19
CA ILE A 5 -9.62 -6.78 -1.49
C ILE A 5 -10.70 -5.71 -1.39
N ASN A 6 -10.59 -4.85 -0.38
CA ASN A 6 -11.55 -3.75 -0.16
C ASN A 6 -11.13 -2.45 -0.84
N GLN A 7 -9.84 -2.10 -0.76
CA GLN A 7 -9.30 -0.83 -1.29
C GLN A 7 -7.87 -1.04 -1.80
N ILE A 8 -7.55 -0.45 -2.95
CA ILE A 8 -6.21 -0.49 -3.53
C ILE A 8 -5.77 0.92 -3.95
N ALA A 9 -4.54 1.28 -3.59
CA ALA A 9 -3.81 2.40 -4.14
C ALA A 9 -2.45 1.91 -4.68
N LEU A 10 -2.08 2.35 -5.88
CA LEU A 10 -0.77 2.07 -6.48
C LEU A 10 -0.02 3.39 -6.72
N HIS A 11 0.96 3.66 -5.86
CA HIS A 11 1.92 4.75 -6.02
C HIS A 11 3.09 4.26 -6.89
N GLN A 12 3.64 5.14 -7.74
CA GLN A 12 4.75 4.77 -8.62
C GLN A 12 6.06 5.32 -8.08
N LEU A 13 7.09 4.47 -8.06
CA LEU A 13 8.47 4.90 -7.82
C LEU A 13 9.23 4.82 -9.14
N ILE A 14 9.55 5.97 -9.71
CA ILE A 14 10.22 6.11 -11.00
C ILE A 14 11.70 6.37 -10.74
N LYS A 15 12.54 5.42 -11.10
CA LYS A 15 14.00 5.63 -11.12
C LYS A 15 14.38 6.45 -12.35
N ARG A 16 14.75 7.71 -12.15
CA ARG A 16 15.18 8.62 -13.24
C ARG A 16 16.62 8.37 -13.65
N ASP A 17 17.50 8.17 -12.66
CA ASP A 17 18.91 7.82 -12.85
C ASP A 17 19.45 7.03 -11.64
N GLU A 18 20.76 6.91 -11.50
CA GLU A 18 21.39 6.16 -10.40
C GLU A 18 21.11 6.73 -9.01
N GLN A 19 20.81 8.03 -8.90
CA GLN A 19 20.65 8.72 -7.62
C GLN A 19 19.25 9.32 -7.42
N ASN A 20 18.49 9.48 -8.50
CA ASN A 20 17.18 10.13 -8.45
C ASN A 20 16.02 9.12 -8.55
N LEU A 21 15.22 9.08 -7.49
CA LEU A 21 13.93 8.41 -7.43
C LEU A 21 12.83 9.47 -7.35
N GLU A 22 11.87 9.41 -8.27
CA GLU A 22 10.67 10.23 -8.24
C GLU A 22 9.50 9.40 -7.74
N LEU A 23 8.82 9.91 -6.72
CA LEU A 23 7.61 9.29 -6.18
C LEU A 23 6.38 9.98 -6.76
N VAL A 24 5.55 9.24 -7.48
CA VAL A 24 4.27 9.71 -8.01
C VAL A 24 3.15 9.09 -7.20
N LEU A 25 2.55 9.91 -6.33
CA LEU A 25 1.42 9.49 -5.53
C LEU A 25 0.13 9.56 -6.37
N ARG A 26 -0.72 8.54 -6.23
CA ARG A 26 -2.01 8.51 -6.90
C ARG A 26 -3.03 9.42 -6.18
N ASP A 27 -3.93 10.02 -6.96
CA ASP A 27 -4.99 10.89 -6.44
C ASP A 27 -6.34 10.19 -6.27
N SER A 28 -6.45 8.91 -6.63
CA SER A 28 -7.67 8.12 -6.49
C SER A 28 -7.35 6.65 -6.18
N LEU A 29 -8.31 5.95 -5.58
CA LEU A 29 -8.27 4.50 -5.47
C LEU A 29 -8.39 3.85 -6.86
N LEU A 30 -7.92 2.62 -6.95
CA LEU A 30 -8.25 1.74 -8.07
C LEU A 30 -9.61 1.09 -7.79
N GLU A 31 -10.50 1.17 -8.77
CA GLU A 31 -11.70 0.35 -8.77
C GLU A 31 -11.29 -1.14 -8.80
N PRO A 32 -11.99 -2.00 -8.06
CA PRO A 32 -11.69 -3.44 -8.00
C PRO A 32 -12.22 -4.14 -9.27
N THR A 33 -11.75 -3.71 -10.43
CA THR A 33 -12.01 -4.39 -11.70
C THR A 33 -11.32 -5.76 -11.70
N GLU A 34 -11.82 -6.67 -12.53
CA GLU A 34 -11.26 -8.03 -12.64
C GLU A 34 -9.75 -8.02 -12.86
N THR A 35 -9.26 -7.17 -13.77
CA THR A 35 -7.83 -7.00 -14.04
C THR A 35 -7.02 -6.52 -12.82
N VAL A 36 -7.57 -5.61 -12.02
CA VAL A 36 -6.91 -5.10 -10.81
C VAL A 36 -6.85 -6.19 -9.74
N VAL A 37 -7.93 -6.94 -9.57
CA VAL A 37 -8.00 -8.07 -8.63
C VAL A 37 -7.01 -9.17 -9.02
N GLU A 38 -6.97 -9.55 -10.30
CA GLU A 38 -6.01 -10.53 -10.83
C GLU A 38 -4.56 -10.10 -10.62
N MET A 39 -4.25 -8.82 -10.89
CA MET A 39 -2.91 -8.26 -10.64
C MET A 39 -2.51 -8.41 -9.17
N VAL A 40 -3.38 -8.03 -8.24
CA VAL A 40 -3.06 -8.11 -6.80
C VAL A 40 -2.98 -9.56 -6.33
N ALA A 41 -3.83 -10.44 -6.84
CA ALA A 41 -3.75 -11.87 -6.56
C ALA A 41 -2.41 -12.46 -7.03
N GLU A 42 -1.93 -12.06 -8.21
CA GLU A 42 -0.65 -12.51 -8.75
C GLU A 42 0.53 -11.96 -7.93
N LEU A 43 0.50 -10.68 -7.53
CA LEU A 43 1.50 -10.11 -6.63
C LEU A 43 1.53 -10.88 -5.30
N HIS A 44 0.38 -11.10 -4.67
CA HIS A 44 0.32 -11.90 -3.46
C HIS A 44 0.85 -13.32 -3.69
N ARG A 45 0.50 -13.99 -4.80
CA ARG A 45 1.00 -15.33 -5.13
C ARG A 45 2.51 -15.37 -5.20
N VAL A 46 3.13 -14.40 -5.88
CA VAL A 46 4.58 -14.33 -6.10
C VAL A 46 5.35 -13.93 -4.83
N TYR A 47 4.76 -13.09 -3.98
CA TYR A 47 5.43 -12.50 -2.82
C TYR A 47 5.02 -13.09 -1.46
N SER A 48 3.95 -13.89 -1.38
CA SER A 48 3.43 -14.48 -0.13
C SER A 48 4.45 -15.36 0.60
N ALA A 49 5.33 -16.05 -0.15
CA ALA A 49 6.41 -16.86 0.43
C ALA A 49 7.70 -16.08 0.74
N LYS A 50 7.77 -14.79 0.39
CA LYS A 50 8.98 -13.96 0.59
C LYS A 50 8.86 -13.21 1.92
N ASN A 51 9.39 -13.80 2.99
CA ASN A 51 9.45 -13.24 4.36
C ASN A 51 10.21 -11.90 4.51
N LYS A 52 10.67 -11.26 3.43
CA LYS A 52 11.55 -10.08 3.48
C LYS A 52 10.82 -8.73 3.63
N ALA A 53 9.49 -8.70 3.76
CA ALA A 53 8.70 -7.47 3.71
C ALA A 53 7.89 -7.16 4.98
N TYR A 54 8.01 -7.97 6.03
CA TYR A 54 7.29 -7.73 7.28
C TYR A 54 8.18 -6.97 8.27
N GLY A 55 7.79 -5.74 8.59
CA GLY A 55 8.35 -4.94 9.67
C GLY A 55 7.38 -4.84 10.84
N LEU A 56 7.90 -4.80 12.06
CA LEU A 56 7.13 -4.42 13.24
C LEU A 56 7.26 -2.91 13.43
N PHE A 57 6.16 -2.24 13.73
CA PHE A 57 6.22 -0.83 14.12
C PHE A 57 6.67 -0.70 15.57
N SER A 58 7.45 0.33 15.88
CA SER A 58 7.69 0.75 17.27
C SER A 58 6.39 1.29 17.88
N GLU A 59 6.27 1.26 19.21
CA GLU A 59 5.08 1.77 19.91
C GLU A 59 4.85 3.27 19.67
N GLU A 60 5.93 4.03 19.46
CA GLU A 60 5.94 5.47 19.17
C GLU A 60 5.77 5.79 17.67
N SER A 61 5.55 4.78 16.82
CA SER A 61 5.42 4.98 15.39
C SER A 61 4.12 5.71 15.06
N GLU A 62 4.25 6.94 14.55
CA GLU A 62 3.12 7.70 14.01
C GLU A 62 2.36 6.90 12.95
N LEU A 63 3.08 6.19 12.07
CA LEU A 63 2.48 5.34 11.04
C LEU A 63 1.63 4.19 11.64
N ALA A 64 2.03 3.63 12.79
CA ALA A 64 1.22 2.63 13.48
C ALA A 64 -0.06 3.22 14.07
N GLN A 65 0.00 4.47 14.55
CA GLN A 65 -1.17 5.19 15.04
C GLN A 65 -2.13 5.49 13.89
N THR A 66 -1.63 6.06 12.78
CA THR A 66 -2.41 6.34 11.56
C THR A 66 -3.04 5.06 10.99
N LEU A 67 -2.30 3.96 10.94
CA LEU A 67 -2.87 2.65 10.52
C LEU A 67 -4.01 2.19 11.45
N ARG A 68 -3.91 2.41 12.77
CA ARG A 68 -4.99 2.06 13.71
C ARG A 68 -6.24 2.91 13.46
N LEU A 69 -6.08 4.23 13.28
CA LEU A 69 -7.18 5.16 13.00
C LEU A 69 -7.87 4.82 11.67
N GLN A 70 -7.08 4.54 10.62
CA GLN A 70 -7.59 4.07 9.33
C GLN A 70 -8.41 2.78 9.48
N ARG A 71 -7.93 1.80 10.25
CA ARG A 71 -8.66 0.55 10.50
C ARG A 71 -9.92 0.73 11.35
N GLN A 72 -9.99 1.79 12.15
CA GLN A 72 -11.19 2.19 12.90
C GLN A 72 -12.19 2.97 12.03
N GLY A 73 -11.82 3.34 10.80
CA GLY A 73 -12.62 4.16 9.90
C GLY A 73 -12.58 5.65 10.22
N GLU A 74 -11.66 6.08 11.09
CA GLU A 74 -11.48 7.48 11.48
C GLU A 74 -10.61 8.25 10.46
N GLU A 75 -9.86 7.54 9.63
CA GLU A 75 -9.07 8.10 8.53
C GLU A 75 -9.40 7.45 7.18
N ASP A 76 -9.37 8.27 6.13
CA ASP A 76 -9.54 7.81 4.76
C ASP A 76 -8.33 7.00 4.27
N PHE A 77 -8.57 5.89 3.58
CA PHE A 77 -7.52 4.98 3.11
C PHE A 77 -6.56 5.63 2.11
N LEU A 78 -7.05 6.51 1.23
CA LEU A 78 -6.18 7.20 0.26
C LEU A 78 -5.31 8.24 0.96
N ALA A 79 -5.87 9.00 1.90
CA ALA A 79 -5.10 9.93 2.72
C ALA A 79 -4.00 9.20 3.50
N PHE A 80 -4.34 8.09 4.16
CA PHE A 80 -3.39 7.21 4.83
C PHE A 80 -2.31 6.69 3.88
N SER A 81 -2.67 6.16 2.71
CA SER A 81 -1.70 5.56 1.79
C SER A 81 -0.69 6.58 1.26
N ARG A 82 -1.12 7.83 1.04
CA ARG A 82 -0.24 8.94 0.66
C ARG A 82 0.72 9.31 1.78
N ALA A 83 0.22 9.47 3.01
CA ALA A 83 1.04 9.80 4.17
C ALA A 83 2.06 8.69 4.47
N ALA A 84 1.68 7.42 4.30
CA ALA A 84 2.54 6.27 4.56
C ALA A 84 3.68 6.07 3.54
N THR A 85 3.59 6.71 2.37
CA THR A 85 4.58 6.55 1.29
C THR A 85 5.58 7.72 1.24
N GLY A 86 5.26 8.84 1.87
CA GLY A 86 6.07 10.07 1.89
C GLY A 86 7.14 10.13 2.97
#